data_AF-A0A0F8ZDX3-F1
#
_entry.id   AF-A0A0F8ZDX3-F1
#
_cell.length_a   1.000
_cell.length_b   1.000
_cell.length_c   1.000
_cell.angle_alpha   90.00
_cell.angle_beta   90.00
_cell.angle_gamma   90.00
#
_symmetry.space_group_name_H-M   'P 1'
#
loop_
_entity.id
_entity.type
_entity.pdbx_description
1 polymer ?
#
loop_
_entity_poly.entity_id
_entity_poly.type
_entity_poly.pdbx_seq_one_letter_code
_entity_poly.pdbx_strand_id
1 'polypeptide(L)'
;TYNGIFSFKDFYQFCYDWLTEELGMQITEDKYSEKLAGDSKNIQVKWICEKKITDYFRFDAKVSFNVNSLKKIEKEAHWVIDKNDKK
;
A
#
# COMPACT_ATOMS: atom_id res chain seq x y z
N THR A 1 -12.33 14.27 -4.82
CA THR A 1 -12.76 12.98 -4.22
C THR A 1 -11.73 12.54 -3.20
N TYR A 2 -11.93 12.79 -1.90
CA TYR A 2 -10.94 12.39 -0.88
C TYR A 2 -11.06 10.89 -0.61
N ASN A 3 -10.18 10.06 -1.20
CA ASN A 3 -9.97 8.70 -0.72
C ASN A 3 -9.67 8.76 0.78
N GLY A 4 -10.03 7.75 1.56
CA GLY A 4 -9.68 7.72 2.98
C GLY A 4 -8.20 8.09 3.18
N ILE A 5 -7.84 8.64 4.35
CA ILE A 5 -6.50 9.23 4.61
C ILE A 5 -5.35 8.28 4.21
N PHE A 6 -5.59 6.97 4.18
CA PHE A 6 -4.62 5.95 3.81
C PHE A 6 -5.16 4.95 2.78
N SER A 7 -4.39 4.71 1.72
CA SER A 7 -4.60 3.68 0.71
C SER A 7 -3.39 2.75 0.70
N PHE A 8 -3.60 1.49 1.09
CA PHE A 8 -2.50 0.51 1.11
C PHE A 8 -1.89 0.32 -0.29
N LYS A 9 -2.70 0.40 -1.35
CA LYS A 9 -2.22 0.29 -2.73
C LYS A 9 -1.22 1.40 -3.05
N ASP A 10 -1.58 2.64 -2.73
CA ASP A 10 -0.73 3.80 -3.04
C ASP A 10 0.54 3.79 -2.19
N PHE A 11 0.43 3.37 -0.93
CA PHE A 11 1.59 3.18 -0.05
C PHE A 11 2.53 2.08 -0.56
N TYR A 12 1.98 0.92 -0.95
CA TYR A 12 2.76 -0.20 -1.50
C TYR A 12 3.51 0.23 -2.76
N GLN A 13 2.81 0.91 -3.68
CA GLN A 13 3.41 1.42 -4.91
C GLN A 13 4.52 2.44 -4.62
N PHE A 14 4.25 3.42 -3.75
CA PHE A 14 5.25 4.40 -3.34
C PHE A 14 6.52 3.75 -2.78
N CYS A 15 6.40 2.76 -1.90
CA CYS A 15 7.56 2.06 -1.36
C CYS A 15 8.33 1.28 -2.44
N TYR A 16 7.64 0.67 -3.38
CA TYR A 16 8.27 -0.04 -4.50
C TYR A 16 9.02 0.93 -5.41
N ASP A 17 8.39 2.02 -5.82
CA ASP A 17 8.97 3.03 -6.70
C ASP A 17 10.17 3.70 -6.03
N TRP A 18 10.06 4.06 -4.75
CA TRP A 18 11.18 4.66 -4.02
C TRP A 18 12.40 3.71 -3.92
N LEU A 19 12.18 2.42 -3.65
CA LEU A 19 13.27 1.46 -3.56
C LEU A 19 13.89 1.11 -4.92
N THR A 20 13.09 1.08 -6.00
CA THR A 20 13.56 0.74 -7.34
C THR A 20 14.13 1.95 -8.10
N GLU A 21 13.41 3.07 -8.12
CA GLU A 21 13.76 4.26 -8.91
C GLU A 21 14.83 5.12 -8.22
N GLU A 22 14.63 5.45 -6.94
CA GLU A 22 15.56 6.33 -6.22
C GLU A 22 16.81 5.56 -5.75
N LEU A 23 16.60 4.37 -5.17
CA LEU A 23 17.72 3.58 -4.64
C LEU A 23 18.30 2.60 -5.67
N GLY A 24 17.65 2.34 -6.81
CA GLY A 24 18.18 1.42 -7.82
C GLY A 24 18.27 -0.02 -7.32
N MET A 25 17.41 -0.44 -6.38
CA MET A 25 17.42 -1.80 -5.83
C MET A 25 16.53 -2.74 -6.65
N GLN A 26 16.96 -3.99 -6.77
CA GLN A 26 16.12 -5.07 -7.27
C GLN A 26 15.30 -5.64 -6.12
N ILE A 27 13.98 -5.63 -6.26
CA ILE A 27 13.05 -6.09 -5.23
C ILE A 27 12.51 -7.46 -5.63
N THR A 28 12.60 -8.40 -4.69
CA THR A 28 11.94 -9.71 -4.75
C THR A 28 10.90 -9.78 -3.64
N GLU A 29 9.65 -10.07 -4.00
CA GLU A 29 8.61 -10.32 -3.00
C GLU A 29 8.78 -11.72 -2.39
N ASP A 30 9.24 -11.77 -1.15
CA ASP A 30 9.44 -13.00 -0.38
C ASP A 30 8.10 -13.53 0.18
N LYS A 31 7.22 -12.62 0.59
CA LYS A 31 5.92 -12.99 1.14
C LYS A 31 4.89 -11.90 0.93
N TYR A 32 3.71 -12.30 0.45
CA TYR A 32 2.49 -11.53 0.56
C TYR A 32 1.42 -12.38 1.26
N SER A 33 0.79 -11.86 2.31
CA SER A 33 -0.29 -12.54 3.02
C SER A 33 -1.36 -11.55 3.42
N GLU A 34 -2.58 -11.77 2.94
CA GLU A 34 -3.77 -11.05 3.37
C GLU A 34 -4.64 -12.00 4.22
N LYS A 35 -5.03 -11.53 5.40
CA LYS A 35 -5.89 -12.27 6.34
C LYS A 35 -7.10 -11.42 6.69
N LEU A 36 -8.29 -11.96 6.49
CA LEU A 36 -9.52 -11.34 6.92
C LEU A 36 -9.68 -11.49 8.45
N ALA A 37 -10.06 -10.40 9.11
CA ALA A 37 -10.30 -10.31 10.54
C ALA A 37 -11.60 -9.52 10.76
N GLY A 38 -12.74 -10.21 10.58
CA GLY A 38 -14.07 -9.59 10.57
C GLY A 38 -14.21 -8.60 9.42
N ASP A 39 -14.59 -7.36 9.74
CA ASP A 39 -14.74 -6.25 8.78
C ASP A 39 -13.42 -5.56 8.40
N SER A 40 -12.30 -6.11 8.87
CA SER A 40 -10.98 -5.58 8.62
C SER A 40 -10.07 -6.63 8.00
N LYS A 41 -8.98 -6.18 7.37
CA LYS A 41 -7.94 -7.07 6.86
C LYS A 41 -6.58 -6.75 7.43
N ASN A 42 -5.80 -7.80 7.66
CA ASN A 42 -4.41 -7.72 8.04
C ASN A 42 -3.56 -8.12 6.84
N ILE A 43 -2.57 -7.31 6.49
CA ILE A 43 -1.67 -7.56 5.37
C ILE A 43 -0.25 -7.66 5.92
N GLN A 44 0.45 -8.72 5.52
CA GLN A 44 1.88 -8.89 5.75
C GLN A 44 2.58 -8.95 4.41
N VAL A 45 3.58 -8.08 4.23
CA VAL A 45 4.44 -8.06 3.05
C VAL A 45 5.88 -8.19 3.51
N LYS A 46 6.67 -9.02 2.83
CA LYS A 46 8.11 -9.12 3.00
C LYS A 46 8.78 -9.00 1.64
N TRP A 47 9.75 -8.12 1.57
CA TRP A 47 10.59 -7.93 0.40
C TRP A 47 12.06 -8.19 0.75
N ILE A 48 12.75 -8.81 -0.19
CA ILE A 48 14.20 -8.88 -0.23
C ILE A 48 14.65 -7.91 -1.31
N CYS A 49 15.44 -6.92 -0.93
CA CYS A 49 15.95 -5.89 -1.81
C CYS A 49 17.45 -6.10 -1.96
N GLU A 50 17.93 -6.26 -3.19
CA GLU A 50 19.34 -6.45 -3.49
C GLU A 50 19.85 -5.35 -4.41
N LYS A 51 21.05 -4.84 -4.16
CA LYS A 51 21.73 -3.92 -5.07
C LYS A 51 23.18 -4.34 -5.23
N LYS A 52 23.56 -4.67 -6.46
CA LYS A 52 24.96 -4.92 -6.80
C LYS A 52 25.72 -3.59 -6.81
N ILE A 53 26.77 -3.49 -6.00
CA ILE A 53 27.65 -2.33 -5.95
C ILE A 53 28.88 -2.59 -6.84
N THR A 54 29.50 -3.75 -6.69
CA THR A 54 30.59 -4.24 -7.56
C THR A 54 30.45 -5.75 -7.77
N ASP A 55 31.37 -6.39 -8.50
CA ASP A 55 31.38 -7.85 -8.67
C ASP A 55 31.59 -8.63 -7.38
N TYR A 56 32.10 -7.98 -6.33
CA TYR A 56 32.38 -8.59 -5.03
C TYR A 56 31.48 -8.07 -3.91
N PHE A 57 30.82 -6.93 -4.12
CA PHE A 57 30.00 -6.29 -3.10
C PHE A 57 28.54 -6.20 -3.56
N ARG A 58 27.66 -6.80 -2.75
CA ARG A 58 26.22 -6.67 -2.87
C ARG A 58 25.65 -6.14 -1.57
N PHE A 59 24.69 -5.24 -1.69
CA PHE A 59 23.91 -4.73 -0.57
C PHE A 59 22.58 -5.48 -0.53
N ASP A 60 22.30 -6.13 0.60
CA ASP A 60 21.08 -6.89 0.82
C ASP A 60 20.28 -6.22 1.96
N ALA A 61 19.02 -5.89 1.69
CA ALA A 61 18.09 -5.34 2.66
C ALA A 61 16.81 -6.18 2.71
N LYS A 62 16.27 -6.36 3.92
CA LYS A 62 15.00 -7.02 4.14
C LYS A 62 13.99 -6.01 4.65
N VAL A 63 12.91 -5.82 3.89
CA VAL A 63 11.83 -4.90 4.24
C VAL A 63 10.61 -5.72 4.62
N SER A 64 9.92 -5.34 5.69
CA SER A 64 8.72 -6.03 6.15
C SER A 64 7.66 -5.02 6.57
N PHE A 65 6.48 -5.13 5.97
CA PHE A 65 5.32 -4.31 6.27
C PHE A 65 4.28 -5.17 6.97
N ASN A 66 3.80 -4.70 8.12
CA ASN A 66 2.67 -5.30 8.83
C ASN A 66 1.57 -4.24 8.95
N VAL A 67 0.52 -4.40 8.15
CA VAL A 67 -0.66 -3.54 8.17
C VAL A 67 -1.75 -4.28 8.90
N ASN A 68 -2.17 -3.73 10.05
CA ASN A 68 -3.20 -4.33 10.89
C ASN A 68 -4.51 -3.54 10.77
N SER A 69 -5.63 -4.26 10.82
CA SER A 69 -6.98 -3.69 10.91
C SER A 69 -7.33 -2.69 9.80
N LEU A 70 -6.91 -2.96 8.57
CA LEU A 70 -7.27 -2.14 7.41
C LEU A 70 -8.77 -2.32 7.12
N LYS A 71 -9.55 -1.24 7.26
CA LYS A 71 -10.99 -1.23 7.03
C LYS A 71 -11.33 -0.61 5.68
N LYS A 72 -12.33 -1.16 5.01
CA LYS A 72 -12.92 -0.55 3.82
C LYS A 72 -13.88 0.54 4.26
N ILE A 73 -13.69 1.76 3.77
CA ILE A 73 -14.65 2.84 3.94
C ILE A 73 -15.43 2.93 2.63
N GLU A 74 -16.72 2.59 2.66
CA GLU A 74 -17.63 2.88 1.57
C GLU A 74 -18.17 4.29 1.74
N LYS A 75 -18.14 5.09 0.67
CA LYS A 75 -18.75 6.43 0.68
C LYS A 75 -20.20 6.31 0.25
N GLU A 76 -21.13 6.66 1.13
CA GLU A 76 -22.46 7.04 0.69
C GLU A 76 -22.39 8.46 0.11
N ALA A 77 -22.65 8.60 -1.19
CA ALA A 77 -22.82 9.90 -1.83
C ALA A 77 -24.22 10.43 -1.51
N HIS A 78 -24.39 11.07 -0.36
CA HIS A 78 -25.66 11.68 0.02
C HIS A 78 -25.76 13.10 -0.59
N TRP A 79 -26.19 13.19 -1.85
CA TRP A 79 -26.70 14.45 -2.42
C TRP A 79 -28.20 14.54 -2.13
N VAL A 80 -28.60 15.16 -1.02
CA VAL A 80 -29.98 15.63 -0.89
C VAL A 80 -30.11 16.87 -1.77
N ILE A 81 -30.67 16.70 -2.97
CA ILE A 81 -31.23 17.81 -3.72
C ILE A 81 -32.61 18.08 -3.13
N ASP A 82 -32.69 19.06 -2.23
CA ASP A 82 -33.97 19.64 -1.81
C ASP A 82 -34.64 20.27 -3.04
N LYS A 83 -35.58 19.54 -3.63
CA LYS A 83 -36.53 20.11 -4.59
C LYS A 83 -37.58 20.88 -3.80
N ASN A 84 -37.26 22.11 -3.43
CA ASN A 84 -38.31 23.09 -3.15
C ASN A 84 -37.90 24.49 -3.62
N ASP A 85 -37.82 24.65 -4.93
CA ASP A 85 -38.09 25.94 -5.55
C ASP A 85 -38.79 25.71 -6.90
N LYS A 86 -39.86 26.46 -7.13
CA LYS A 86 -40.91 26.32 -8.17
C LYS A 86 -42.08 25.40 -7.84
N LYS A 87 -43.01 25.91 -7.04
CA LYS A 87 -44.26 26.49 -7.57
C LYS A 87 -45.04 27.23 -6.49
#